data_AF-A0A7C7RG72-F1
#
_entry.id   AF-A0A7C7RG72-F1
#
_cell.length_a   1.000
_cell.length_b   1.000
_cell.length_c   1.000
_cell.angle_alpha   90.00
_cell.angle_beta   90.00
_cell.angle_gamma   90.00
#
_symmetry.space_group_name_H-M   'P 1'
#
loop_
_entity.id
_entity.type
_entity.pdbx_description
1 polymer ?
#
loop_
_entity_poly.entity_id
_entity_poly.type
_entity_poly.pdbx_seq_one_letter_code
_entity_poly.pdbx_strand_id
1 'polypeptide(L)'
;MSIKAIKVLSLLLFFSITALLPTPVMATDKHDALLHNQKFTGDFDKMNQNHTIRALVVYNDMLYFFDHGQARGAAYEALKLFEKFINKQLNKKTVKIRVLFIPTTRDRIFADLAEGRGDLAVANLTITPQRLKLVDFSEPLIREVKEVLITGPKTVKLNRLEDLAGQEIMVRHSSSYFEPLQGLNRSLVKAGLEKITLKPAEQYLEDADLLEMVNSDIIPWAVVDLHKARFWAQIHDKLTLREDLAIHSGGQIAWAFRKKSPQLKKVVNQFIKQHRQGTLMGNIILKRYLKNNRWVKNPTQEDQRKRFAETVSLFQENGKRYNFDYLMLMALAFQESQLDHKKRSGAGAIGIMQVLQSTAGDRNVDIKDIEKIENNINAGSKYLRFIYDRYYAGNQKIDLSIKSGI
;
A
#
# COMPACT_ATOMS: atom_id res chain seq x y z
N MET A 1 -51.12 19.96 62.64
CA MET A 1 -50.26 21.14 62.40
C MET A 1 -48.94 20.69 61.77
N SER A 2 -48.32 21.57 60.99
CA SER A 2 -46.98 21.45 60.37
C SER A 2 -45.88 21.43 61.49
N ILE A 3 -44.59 21.07 61.35
CA ILE A 3 -43.61 21.17 60.24
C ILE A 3 -42.55 20.01 60.33
N LYS A 4 -41.84 19.78 59.21
CA LYS A 4 -40.51 19.15 58.96
C LYS A 4 -39.46 19.41 60.11
N ALA A 5 -38.29 18.79 60.25
CA ALA A 5 -37.41 17.90 59.47
C ALA A 5 -36.49 17.13 60.49
N ILE A 6 -35.39 16.40 60.20
CA ILE A 6 -34.62 16.01 58.99
C ILE A 6 -33.93 14.64 59.27
N LYS A 7 -33.03 14.14 58.41
CA LYS A 7 -32.20 12.91 58.66
C LYS A 7 -30.70 13.20 58.66
N VAL A 8 -29.93 12.53 59.53
CA VAL A 8 -28.66 11.86 59.18
C VAL A 8 -28.56 10.59 60.05
N LEU A 9 -28.40 9.41 59.43
CA LEU A 9 -28.09 8.16 60.11
C LEU A 9 -26.85 7.56 59.45
N SER A 10 -25.77 7.45 60.21
CA SER A 10 -24.53 6.81 59.76
C SER A 10 -24.67 5.29 59.82
N LEU A 11 -24.46 4.59 58.71
CA LEU A 11 -24.23 3.15 58.73
C LEU A 11 -23.21 2.74 57.66
N LEU A 12 -22.17 2.05 58.10
CA LEU A 12 -21.19 1.40 57.23
C LEU A 12 -21.85 0.25 56.47
N LEU A 13 -21.57 0.12 55.19
CA LEU A 13 -21.70 -1.16 54.48
C LEU A 13 -20.43 -1.44 53.68
N PHE A 14 -19.81 -2.58 53.96
CA PHE A 14 -18.72 -3.13 53.16
C PHE A 14 -19.19 -3.38 51.73
N PHE A 15 -18.46 -2.86 50.74
CA PHE A 15 -18.52 -3.36 49.36
C PHE A 15 -17.17 -3.96 49.01
N SER A 16 -17.09 -5.29 48.97
CA SER A 16 -15.92 -5.98 48.45
C SER A 16 -15.82 -5.73 46.94
N ILE A 17 -14.94 -4.81 46.56
CA ILE A 17 -14.56 -4.62 45.16
C ILE A 17 -13.65 -5.79 44.78
N THR A 18 -14.24 -6.90 44.31
CA THR A 18 -13.53 -7.85 43.47
C THR A 18 -13.14 -7.12 42.19
N ALA A 19 -11.90 -6.65 42.12
CA ALA A 19 -11.34 -6.08 40.91
C ALA A 19 -11.29 -7.17 39.84
N LEU A 20 -12.28 -7.20 38.94
CA LEU A 20 -12.11 -7.82 37.64
C LEU A 20 -11.04 -7.02 36.90
N LEU A 21 -9.78 -7.41 37.07
CA LEU A 21 -8.72 -7.08 36.13
C LEU A 21 -9.21 -7.56 34.75
N PRO A 22 -9.33 -6.68 33.74
CA PRO A 22 -9.74 -7.12 32.42
C PRO A 22 -8.70 -8.11 31.93
N THR A 23 -9.13 -9.35 31.67
CA THR A 23 -8.25 -10.38 31.12
C THR A 23 -7.66 -9.87 29.80
N PRO A 24 -6.37 -10.12 29.51
CA PRO A 24 -5.69 -9.54 28.34
C PRO A 24 -6.39 -9.85 27.00
N VAL A 25 -7.19 -10.92 26.97
CA VAL A 25 -8.10 -11.32 25.89
C VAL A 25 -8.97 -10.16 25.37
N MET A 26 -9.52 -9.31 26.25
CA MET A 26 -10.39 -8.19 25.84
C MET A 26 -9.65 -7.07 25.10
N ALA A 27 -8.33 -6.94 25.26
CA ALA A 27 -7.54 -5.95 24.54
C ALA A 27 -7.26 -6.43 23.11
N THR A 28 -6.93 -7.71 22.95
CA THR A 28 -6.75 -8.35 21.63
C THR A 28 -8.04 -8.34 20.80
N ASP A 29 -9.19 -8.68 21.38
CA ASP A 29 -10.47 -8.68 20.65
C ASP A 29 -10.86 -7.29 20.13
N LYS A 30 -10.65 -6.25 20.94
CA LYS A 30 -10.89 -4.86 20.52
C LYS A 30 -9.91 -4.40 19.45
N HIS A 31 -8.65 -4.82 19.52
CA HIS A 31 -7.63 -4.48 18.52
C HIS A 31 -7.90 -5.15 17.17
N ASP A 32 -8.21 -6.46 17.14
CA ASP A 32 -8.57 -7.16 15.90
C ASP A 32 -9.96 -6.74 15.35
N ALA A 33 -10.89 -6.31 16.20
CA ALA A 33 -12.14 -5.66 15.76
C ALA A 33 -11.90 -4.28 15.14
N LEU A 34 -11.02 -3.45 15.72
CA LEU A 34 -10.61 -2.16 15.14
C LEU A 34 -9.91 -2.34 13.79
N LEU A 35 -9.05 -3.35 13.67
CA LEU A 35 -8.38 -3.73 12.42
C LEU A 35 -9.26 -4.53 11.43
N HIS A 36 -10.51 -4.84 11.79
CA HIS A 36 -11.45 -5.65 10.98
C HIS A 36 -10.84 -7.01 10.51
N ASN A 37 -9.97 -7.57 11.35
CA ASN A 37 -9.09 -8.70 11.04
C ASN A 37 -9.78 -10.07 11.15
N GLN A 38 -11.06 -10.08 11.59
CA GLN A 38 -11.87 -11.28 11.68
C GLN A 38 -12.18 -11.84 10.28
N LYS A 39 -12.08 -13.16 10.13
CA LYS A 39 -12.47 -13.85 8.90
C LYS A 39 -13.98 -13.83 8.73
N PHE A 40 -14.45 -13.40 7.56
CA PHE A 40 -15.86 -13.37 7.20
C PHE A 40 -16.02 -13.78 5.73
N THR A 41 -17.01 -14.63 5.48
CA THR A 41 -17.24 -15.30 4.19
C THR A 41 -18.70 -15.21 3.74
N GLY A 42 -19.43 -14.19 4.19
CA GLY A 42 -20.76 -13.89 3.66
C GLY A 42 -20.72 -13.43 2.19
N ASP A 43 -21.88 -13.39 1.55
CA ASP A 43 -22.10 -12.71 0.26
C ASP A 43 -22.72 -11.31 0.54
N PHE A 44 -23.09 -10.59 -0.52
CA PHE A 44 -23.54 -9.19 -0.43
C PHE A 44 -24.76 -8.96 0.48
N ASP A 45 -25.65 -9.93 0.66
CA ASP A 45 -26.76 -9.83 1.63
C ASP A 45 -26.25 -9.67 3.06
N LYS A 46 -25.21 -10.43 3.43
CA LYS A 46 -24.55 -10.35 4.74
C LYS A 46 -23.72 -9.10 4.89
N MET A 47 -23.05 -8.63 3.83
CA MET A 47 -22.36 -7.33 3.83
C MET A 47 -23.32 -6.16 4.02
N ASN A 48 -24.53 -6.24 3.43
CA ASN A 48 -25.60 -5.26 3.59
C ASN A 48 -26.24 -5.32 4.99
N GLN A 49 -26.35 -6.49 5.61
CA GLN A 49 -26.77 -6.66 7.02
C GLN A 49 -25.71 -6.11 7.98
N ASN A 50 -24.42 -6.35 7.72
CA ASN A 50 -23.30 -5.87 8.53
C ASN A 50 -22.88 -4.42 8.22
N HIS A 51 -23.58 -3.75 7.29
CA HIS A 51 -23.29 -2.39 6.81
C HIS A 51 -21.83 -2.15 6.39
N THR A 52 -21.12 -3.21 5.97
CA THR A 52 -19.66 -3.19 5.78
C THR A 52 -19.26 -4.05 4.58
N ILE A 53 -18.35 -3.53 3.76
CA ILE A 53 -17.60 -4.27 2.73
C ILE A 53 -16.12 -3.99 2.96
N ARG A 54 -15.31 -5.02 3.15
CA ARG A 54 -13.87 -4.91 3.34
C ARG A 54 -13.16 -5.08 2.00
N ALA A 55 -12.57 -4.00 1.51
CA ALA A 55 -11.83 -3.97 0.27
C ALA A 55 -10.33 -4.09 0.52
N LEU A 56 -9.72 -5.18 0.05
CA LEU A 56 -8.28 -5.34 0.00
C LEU A 56 -7.69 -4.42 -1.06
N VAL A 57 -6.65 -3.68 -0.68
CA VAL A 57 -5.92 -2.75 -1.54
C VAL A 57 -4.41 -2.97 -1.38
N VAL A 58 -3.64 -2.68 -2.42
CA VAL A 58 -2.17 -2.66 -2.35
C VAL A 58 -1.71 -1.21 -2.22
N TYR A 59 -0.82 -0.94 -1.28
CA TYR A 59 -0.24 0.40 -1.11
C TYR A 59 0.73 0.70 -2.26
N ASN A 60 0.44 1.75 -3.03
CA ASN A 60 1.36 2.35 -4.01
C ASN A 60 0.80 3.69 -4.51
N ASP A 61 1.66 4.47 -5.15
CA ASP A 61 1.42 5.85 -5.62
C ASP A 61 0.33 6.01 -6.69
N MET A 62 -0.19 4.91 -7.23
CA MET A 62 -1.25 4.89 -8.25
C MET A 62 -2.61 4.48 -7.70
N LEU A 63 -2.65 3.48 -6.80
CA LEU A 63 -3.87 2.72 -6.50
C LEU A 63 -4.44 3.09 -5.13
N TYR A 64 -3.60 3.07 -4.09
CA TYR A 64 -3.97 3.42 -2.73
C TYR A 64 -2.74 3.97 -1.99
N PHE A 65 -2.76 5.25 -1.65
CA PHE A 65 -1.69 5.94 -0.92
C PHE A 65 -2.26 7.04 -0.03
N PHE A 66 -1.43 7.60 0.85
CA PHE A 66 -1.80 8.77 1.66
C PHE A 66 -1.04 10.03 1.21
N ASP A 67 -1.79 11.11 1.01
CA ASP A 67 -1.28 12.45 0.71
C ASP A 67 -1.77 13.40 1.80
N HIS A 68 -0.87 13.92 2.63
CA HIS A 68 -1.17 14.77 3.79
C HIS A 68 -2.27 14.16 4.70
N GLY A 69 -2.12 12.87 5.03
CA GLY A 69 -3.08 12.11 5.85
C GLY A 69 -4.38 11.71 5.14
N GLN A 70 -4.61 12.13 3.89
CA GLN A 70 -5.81 11.77 3.12
C GLN A 70 -5.54 10.59 2.19
N ALA A 71 -6.35 9.53 2.28
CA ALA A 71 -6.30 8.43 1.32
C ALA A 71 -6.64 8.92 -0.10
N ARG A 72 -5.87 8.45 -1.09
CA ARG A 72 -6.00 8.74 -2.53
C ARG A 72 -5.64 7.52 -3.36
N GLY A 73 -5.85 7.62 -4.68
CA GLY A 73 -5.48 6.61 -5.67
C GLY A 73 -6.68 6.07 -6.45
N ALA A 74 -6.40 5.37 -7.56
CA ALA A 74 -7.42 4.85 -8.45
C ALA A 74 -8.34 3.82 -7.77
N ALA A 75 -7.78 2.94 -6.92
CA ALA A 75 -8.57 1.99 -6.15
C ALA A 75 -9.41 2.70 -5.09
N TYR A 76 -8.82 3.67 -4.38
CA TYR A 76 -9.53 4.48 -3.39
C TYR A 76 -10.75 5.18 -4.00
N GLU A 77 -10.58 5.98 -5.06
CA GLU A 77 -11.69 6.71 -5.66
C GLU A 77 -12.76 5.79 -6.25
N ALA A 78 -12.37 4.70 -6.92
CA ALA A 78 -13.32 3.76 -7.49
C ALA A 78 -14.13 3.03 -6.40
N LEU A 79 -13.50 2.68 -5.27
CA LEU A 79 -14.18 2.08 -4.10
C LEU A 79 -15.10 3.09 -3.38
N LYS A 80 -14.71 4.38 -3.27
CA LYS A 80 -15.62 5.42 -2.76
C LYS A 80 -16.80 5.69 -3.70
N LEU A 81 -16.64 5.55 -5.01
CA LEU A 81 -17.74 5.59 -5.97
C LEU A 81 -18.64 4.36 -5.86
N PHE A 82 -18.06 3.17 -5.63
CA PHE A 82 -18.81 1.95 -5.36
C PHE A 82 -19.65 2.07 -4.08
N GLU A 83 -19.09 2.61 -2.98
CA GLU A 83 -19.84 2.93 -1.75
C GLU A 83 -21.05 3.84 -2.03
N LYS A 84 -20.87 4.89 -2.85
CA LYS A 84 -21.97 5.78 -3.25
C LYS A 84 -23.01 5.06 -4.11
N PHE A 85 -22.55 4.24 -5.05
CA PHE A 85 -23.39 3.46 -5.97
C PHE A 85 -24.29 2.48 -5.21
N ILE A 86 -23.74 1.63 -4.35
CA ILE A 86 -24.53 0.62 -3.60
C ILE A 86 -25.54 1.27 -2.65
N ASN A 87 -25.16 2.36 -1.97
CA ASN A 87 -26.08 3.04 -1.06
C ASN A 87 -27.21 3.77 -1.79
N LYS A 88 -26.95 4.31 -3.00
CA LYS A 88 -27.99 4.84 -3.88
C LYS A 88 -28.91 3.73 -4.38
N GLN A 89 -28.35 2.62 -4.86
CA GLN A 89 -29.13 1.49 -5.38
C GLN A 89 -30.04 0.84 -4.32
N LEU A 90 -29.57 0.78 -3.06
CA LEU A 90 -30.32 0.25 -1.92
C LEU A 90 -31.18 1.31 -1.19
N ASN A 91 -31.29 2.54 -1.72
CA ASN A 91 -32.02 3.67 -1.11
C ASN A 91 -31.68 3.92 0.39
N LYS A 92 -30.43 3.63 0.81
CA LYS A 92 -29.98 3.72 2.21
C LYS A 92 -29.81 5.18 2.64
N LYS A 93 -30.78 5.70 3.40
CA LYS A 93 -30.74 7.07 3.96
C LYS A 93 -29.85 7.18 5.21
N THR A 94 -30.14 6.38 6.25
CA THR A 94 -29.48 6.47 7.56
C THR A 94 -28.33 5.49 7.72
N VAL A 95 -28.62 4.17 7.80
CA VAL A 95 -27.59 3.15 8.06
C VAL A 95 -26.98 2.65 6.74
N LYS A 96 -25.97 3.38 6.27
CA LYS A 96 -25.28 3.15 4.99
C LYS A 96 -24.22 2.06 5.09
N ILE A 97 -24.04 1.30 4.02
CA ILE A 97 -22.88 0.40 3.86
C ILE A 97 -21.62 1.26 3.74
N ARG A 98 -20.56 0.90 4.46
CA ARG A 98 -19.22 1.50 4.34
C ARG A 98 -18.26 0.55 3.65
N VAL A 99 -17.40 1.11 2.79
CA VAL A 99 -16.24 0.39 2.28
C VAL A 99 -15.06 0.69 3.18
N LEU A 100 -14.50 -0.36 3.78
CA LEU A 100 -13.28 -0.31 4.60
C LEU A 100 -12.09 -0.72 3.73
N PHE A 101 -10.96 -0.05 3.93
CA PHE A 101 -9.74 -0.28 3.16
C PHE A 101 -8.77 -1.07 4.01
N ILE A 102 -8.40 -2.28 3.56
CA ILE A 102 -7.45 -3.16 4.25
C ILE A 102 -6.22 -3.29 3.34
N PRO A 103 -5.10 -2.63 3.68
CA PRO A 103 -3.83 -2.82 2.97
C PRO A 103 -3.34 -4.27 3.08
N THR A 104 -2.88 -4.83 1.98
CA THR A 104 -2.20 -6.13 1.91
C THR A 104 -1.19 -6.15 0.74
N THR A 105 -0.37 -7.20 0.66
CA THR A 105 0.68 -7.36 -0.35
C THR A 105 0.21 -8.13 -1.58
N ARG A 106 0.99 -8.06 -2.67
CA ARG A 106 0.68 -8.70 -3.96
C ARG A 106 0.57 -10.22 -3.88
N ASP A 107 1.41 -10.86 -3.08
CA ASP A 107 1.44 -12.30 -2.83
C ASP A 107 0.27 -12.75 -1.93
N ARG A 108 -0.16 -11.89 -1.00
CA ARG A 108 -1.25 -12.22 -0.06
C ARG A 108 -2.64 -11.97 -0.59
N ILE A 109 -2.87 -10.94 -1.42
CA ILE A 109 -4.23 -10.45 -1.75
C ILE A 109 -5.24 -11.51 -2.22
N PHE A 110 -4.79 -12.54 -2.97
CA PHE A 110 -5.67 -13.62 -3.42
C PHE A 110 -5.93 -14.68 -2.34
N ALA A 111 -4.93 -14.98 -1.52
CA ALA A 111 -5.07 -15.87 -0.35
C ALA A 111 -5.97 -15.21 0.71
N ASP A 112 -5.79 -13.92 0.97
CA ASP A 112 -6.58 -13.14 1.91
C ASP A 112 -8.08 -13.10 1.52
N LEU A 113 -8.39 -12.97 0.22
CA LEU A 113 -9.77 -13.12 -0.28
C LEU A 113 -10.32 -14.53 -0.06
N ALA A 114 -9.52 -15.56 -0.36
CA ALA A 114 -9.94 -16.96 -0.19
C ALA A 114 -10.15 -17.32 1.30
N GLU A 115 -9.32 -16.78 2.19
CA GLU A 115 -9.42 -16.89 3.65
C GLU A 115 -10.52 -16.04 4.28
N GLY A 116 -11.17 -15.14 3.53
CA GLY A 116 -12.21 -14.25 4.05
C GLY A 116 -11.69 -13.07 4.89
N ARG A 117 -10.42 -12.67 4.72
CA ARG A 117 -9.83 -11.47 5.35
C ARG A 117 -10.29 -10.17 4.67
N GLY A 118 -10.73 -10.28 3.42
CA GLY A 118 -11.48 -9.24 2.73
C GLY A 118 -12.60 -9.83 1.87
N ASP A 119 -13.50 -8.96 1.44
CA ASP A 119 -14.70 -9.30 0.66
C ASP A 119 -14.49 -9.08 -0.84
N LEU A 120 -13.70 -8.06 -1.16
CA LEU A 120 -13.41 -7.52 -2.49
C LEU A 120 -11.93 -7.12 -2.55
N ALA A 121 -11.29 -7.17 -3.71
CA ALA A 121 -9.92 -6.71 -3.91
C ALA A 121 -9.78 -5.84 -5.17
N VAL A 122 -9.12 -4.69 -5.01
CA VAL A 122 -8.95 -3.68 -6.08
C VAL A 122 -7.51 -3.20 -6.11
N ALA A 123 -6.68 -3.82 -6.95
CA ALA A 123 -5.25 -3.53 -7.03
C ALA A 123 -4.63 -3.77 -8.42
N ASN A 124 -5.27 -3.35 -9.51
CA ASN A 124 -4.79 -3.61 -10.89
C ASN A 124 -4.52 -5.13 -11.10
N LEU A 125 -5.56 -5.94 -10.88
CA LEU A 125 -5.44 -7.40 -10.84
C LEU A 125 -5.77 -8.01 -12.22
N THR A 126 -4.75 -8.48 -12.92
CA THR A 126 -4.88 -9.24 -14.17
C THR A 126 -5.55 -10.58 -13.91
N ILE A 127 -6.56 -10.93 -14.71
CA ILE A 127 -7.19 -12.26 -14.70
C ILE A 127 -6.20 -13.26 -15.31
N THR A 128 -5.82 -14.29 -14.55
CA THR A 128 -5.04 -15.44 -15.05
C THR A 128 -5.72 -16.76 -14.69
N PRO A 129 -5.47 -17.87 -15.39
CA PRO A 129 -6.10 -19.16 -15.09
C PRO A 129 -5.80 -19.66 -13.66
N GLN A 130 -4.62 -19.34 -13.14
CA GLN A 130 -4.17 -19.70 -11.80
C GLN A 130 -4.92 -18.88 -10.74
N ARG A 131 -5.05 -17.57 -10.93
CA ARG A 131 -5.84 -16.69 -10.04
C ARG A 131 -7.32 -17.09 -10.05
N LEU A 132 -7.85 -17.50 -11.21
CA LEU A 132 -9.20 -18.06 -11.36
C LEU A 132 -9.43 -19.39 -10.62
N LYS A 133 -8.39 -20.09 -10.14
CA LYS A 133 -8.56 -21.24 -9.24
C LYS A 133 -8.85 -20.79 -7.80
N LEU A 134 -8.29 -19.66 -7.37
CA LEU A 134 -8.39 -19.15 -6.00
C LEU A 134 -9.61 -18.25 -5.77
N VAL A 135 -9.88 -17.34 -6.72
CA VAL A 135 -10.90 -16.28 -6.59
C VAL A 135 -11.81 -16.22 -7.81
N ASP A 136 -12.90 -15.46 -7.73
CA ASP A 136 -13.68 -15.04 -8.89
C ASP A 136 -13.37 -13.57 -9.22
N PHE A 137 -13.62 -13.17 -10.46
CA PHE A 137 -13.42 -11.80 -10.94
C PHE A 137 -14.73 -11.16 -11.44
N SER A 138 -14.75 -9.83 -11.44
CA SER A 138 -15.76 -9.01 -12.11
C SER A 138 -15.63 -9.11 -13.64
N GLU A 139 -16.55 -8.47 -14.36
CA GLU A 139 -16.26 -8.04 -15.74
C GLU A 139 -14.95 -7.21 -15.78
N PRO A 140 -14.19 -7.24 -16.89
CA PRO A 140 -12.98 -6.42 -17.03
C PRO A 140 -13.25 -4.92 -16.91
N LEU A 141 -12.47 -4.28 -16.04
CA LEU A 141 -12.37 -2.82 -15.90
C LEU A 141 -11.50 -2.21 -17.01
N ILE A 142 -10.43 -2.91 -17.40
CA ILE A 142 -9.48 -2.54 -18.47
C ILE A 142 -9.27 -3.79 -19.33
N ARG A 143 -9.23 -3.63 -20.65
CA ARG A 143 -8.98 -4.70 -21.64
C ARG A 143 -7.77 -4.36 -22.49
N GLU A 144 -7.30 -5.32 -23.29
CA GLU A 144 -6.15 -5.18 -24.19
C GLU A 144 -4.86 -4.72 -23.48
N VAL A 145 -4.68 -5.17 -22.23
CA VAL A 145 -3.47 -4.91 -21.46
C VAL A 145 -2.32 -5.69 -22.08
N LYS A 146 -1.22 -4.99 -22.36
CA LYS A 146 0.05 -5.57 -22.78
C LYS A 146 1.03 -5.56 -21.61
N GLU A 147 1.78 -6.63 -21.45
CA GLU A 147 2.90 -6.71 -20.51
C GLU A 147 4.18 -6.69 -21.36
N VAL A 148 5.01 -5.67 -21.18
CA VAL A 148 6.11 -5.32 -22.09
C VAL A 148 7.44 -5.26 -21.37
N LEU A 149 8.53 -5.51 -22.09
CA LEU A 149 9.87 -5.24 -21.60
C LEU A 149 10.12 -3.73 -21.54
N ILE A 150 10.72 -3.26 -20.46
CA ILE A 150 11.22 -1.89 -20.29
C ILE A 150 12.72 -1.98 -20.07
N THR A 151 13.50 -1.19 -20.81
CA THR A 151 14.97 -1.26 -20.81
C THR A 151 15.61 0.05 -20.39
N GLY A 152 16.74 -0.03 -19.68
CA GLY A 152 17.57 1.12 -19.28
C GLY A 152 18.60 1.52 -20.35
N PRO A 153 19.37 2.59 -20.13
CA PRO A 153 20.26 3.15 -21.15
C PRO A 153 21.48 2.27 -21.48
N LYS A 154 21.94 1.43 -20.54
CA LYS A 154 23.07 0.49 -20.76
C LYS A 154 22.68 -0.89 -21.28
N THR A 155 21.46 -1.07 -21.76
CA THR A 155 20.95 -2.38 -22.17
C THR A 155 21.57 -2.87 -23.47
N VAL A 156 21.88 -4.16 -23.56
CA VAL A 156 22.26 -4.84 -24.82
C VAL A 156 21.17 -4.63 -25.89
N LYS A 157 21.55 -4.52 -27.16
CA LYS A 157 20.60 -4.34 -28.26
C LYS A 157 19.74 -5.59 -28.48
N LEU A 158 18.53 -5.57 -27.92
CA LEU A 158 17.48 -6.58 -28.17
C LEU A 158 16.65 -6.17 -29.40
N ASN A 159 16.42 -7.10 -30.34
CA ASN A 159 15.57 -6.90 -31.53
C ASN A 159 14.31 -7.77 -31.47
N ARG A 160 14.35 -8.88 -30.73
CA ARG A 160 13.26 -9.84 -30.54
C ARG A 160 13.34 -10.50 -29.16
N LEU A 161 12.32 -11.24 -28.75
CA LEU A 161 12.27 -11.86 -27.42
C LEU A 161 13.29 -13.00 -27.23
N GLU A 162 13.70 -13.64 -28.32
CA GLU A 162 14.75 -14.66 -28.34
C GLU A 162 16.11 -14.10 -27.91
N ASP A 163 16.35 -12.80 -28.08
CA ASP A 163 17.60 -12.15 -27.68
C ASP A 163 17.72 -12.01 -26.13
N LEU A 164 16.66 -12.36 -25.38
CA LEU A 164 16.69 -12.52 -23.92
C LEU A 164 17.18 -13.92 -23.47
N ALA A 165 17.46 -14.85 -24.39
CA ALA A 165 17.99 -16.17 -24.02
C ALA A 165 19.29 -16.05 -23.21
N GLY A 166 19.41 -16.86 -22.14
CA GLY A 166 20.54 -16.82 -21.19
C GLY A 166 20.57 -15.59 -20.26
N GLN A 167 19.72 -14.58 -20.48
CA GLN A 167 19.67 -13.37 -19.66
C GLN A 167 18.92 -13.58 -18.34
N GLU A 168 19.09 -12.64 -17.39
CA GLU A 168 18.39 -12.65 -16.11
C GLU A 168 17.27 -11.61 -16.07
N ILE A 169 16.04 -11.99 -15.71
CA ILE A 169 14.94 -11.05 -15.46
C ILE A 169 14.53 -11.13 -14.00
N MET A 170 14.61 -10.01 -13.28
CA MET A 170 14.05 -9.87 -11.94
C MET A 170 12.53 -9.70 -12.03
N VAL A 171 11.77 -10.56 -11.35
CA VAL A 171 10.30 -10.59 -11.42
C VAL A 171 9.68 -11.10 -10.12
N ARG A 172 8.61 -10.45 -9.64
CA ARG A 172 7.81 -10.97 -8.52
C ARG A 172 7.03 -12.20 -8.96
N HIS A 173 7.17 -13.32 -8.24
CA HIS A 173 6.37 -14.54 -8.49
C HIS A 173 4.85 -14.30 -8.37
N SER A 174 4.43 -13.28 -7.60
CA SER A 174 3.03 -12.88 -7.43
C SER A 174 2.47 -12.01 -8.57
N SER A 175 3.33 -11.47 -9.44
CA SER A 175 2.92 -10.65 -10.60
C SER A 175 2.18 -11.48 -11.66
N SER A 176 1.46 -10.82 -12.58
CA SER A 176 0.94 -11.54 -13.76
C SER A 176 2.03 -11.88 -14.77
N TYR A 177 3.16 -11.16 -14.74
CA TYR A 177 4.27 -11.27 -15.68
C TYR A 177 5.03 -12.62 -15.59
N PHE A 178 4.99 -13.25 -14.41
CA PHE A 178 5.75 -14.48 -14.15
C PHE A 178 5.28 -15.67 -15.01
N GLU A 179 3.97 -15.84 -15.19
CA GLU A 179 3.40 -16.94 -15.98
C GLU A 179 3.71 -16.82 -17.49
N PRO A 180 3.56 -15.64 -18.13
CA PRO A 180 4.04 -15.38 -19.49
C PRO A 180 5.56 -15.54 -19.64
N LEU A 181 6.38 -15.10 -18.68
CA LEU A 181 7.83 -15.31 -18.73
C LEU A 181 8.20 -16.80 -18.66
N GLN A 182 7.50 -17.60 -17.85
CA GLN A 182 7.61 -19.06 -17.90
C GLN A 182 7.13 -19.63 -19.24
N GLY A 183 6.14 -19.01 -19.88
CA GLY A 183 5.68 -19.33 -21.24
C GLY A 183 6.77 -19.09 -22.28
N LEU A 184 7.39 -17.92 -22.27
CA LEU A 184 8.52 -17.56 -23.12
C LEU A 184 9.67 -18.55 -22.94
N ASN A 185 10.03 -18.90 -21.70
CA ASN A 185 11.05 -19.92 -21.43
C ASN A 185 10.75 -21.29 -22.05
N ARG A 186 9.48 -21.73 -22.08
CA ARG A 186 9.10 -22.97 -22.79
C ARG A 186 9.29 -22.86 -24.29
N SER A 187 9.00 -21.69 -24.88
CA SER A 187 9.23 -21.41 -26.30
C SER A 187 10.73 -21.36 -26.65
N LEU A 188 11.55 -20.70 -25.83
CA LEU A 188 13.01 -20.62 -26.01
C LEU A 188 13.65 -22.02 -26.00
N VAL A 189 13.34 -22.83 -25.00
CA VAL A 189 13.86 -24.21 -24.90
C VAL A 189 13.40 -25.07 -26.09
N LYS A 190 12.16 -24.91 -26.56
CA LYS A 190 11.67 -25.60 -27.77
C LYS A 190 12.42 -25.16 -29.04
N ALA A 191 12.94 -23.93 -29.08
CA ALA A 191 13.77 -23.41 -30.17
C ALA A 191 15.27 -23.75 -30.02
N GLY A 192 15.66 -24.53 -29.00
CA GLY A 192 17.07 -24.86 -28.73
C GLY A 192 17.87 -23.73 -28.08
N LEU A 193 17.20 -22.71 -27.55
CA LEU A 193 17.82 -21.56 -26.88
C LEU A 193 17.84 -21.75 -25.35
N GLU A 194 18.78 -21.06 -24.70
CA GLU A 194 18.82 -20.98 -23.24
C GLU A 194 17.58 -20.29 -22.66
N LYS A 195 17.14 -20.75 -21.49
CA LYS A 195 16.07 -20.10 -20.73
C LYS A 195 16.54 -18.73 -20.20
N ILE A 196 15.59 -17.81 -20.02
CA ILE A 196 15.75 -16.64 -19.16
C ILE A 196 15.81 -17.14 -17.71
N THR A 197 16.81 -16.69 -16.95
CA THR A 197 16.89 -16.91 -15.51
C THR A 197 15.96 -15.91 -14.80
N LEU A 198 14.83 -16.41 -14.29
CA LEU A 198 13.88 -15.58 -13.55
C LEU A 198 14.34 -15.45 -12.09
N LYS A 199 14.93 -14.30 -11.74
CA LYS A 199 15.31 -13.99 -10.36
C LYS A 199 14.09 -13.48 -9.58
N PRO A 200 13.83 -13.99 -8.36
CA PRO A 200 12.72 -13.49 -7.56
C PRO A 200 12.99 -12.03 -7.17
N ALA A 201 12.06 -11.14 -7.51
CA ALA A 201 11.99 -9.82 -6.91
C ALA A 201 11.34 -9.91 -5.53
N GLU A 202 11.78 -9.06 -4.60
CA GLU A 202 11.19 -8.93 -3.27
C GLU A 202 9.69 -8.58 -3.36
N GLN A 203 8.87 -9.20 -2.50
CA GLN A 203 7.41 -9.12 -2.61
C GLN A 203 6.84 -7.74 -2.27
N TYR A 204 7.62 -6.91 -1.57
CA TYR A 204 7.26 -5.53 -1.20
C TYR A 204 7.61 -4.49 -2.27
N LEU A 205 8.45 -4.83 -3.27
CA LEU A 205 8.71 -3.95 -4.41
C LEU A 205 7.48 -3.92 -5.31
N GLU A 206 7.03 -2.75 -5.75
CA GLU A 206 5.99 -2.60 -6.76
C GLU A 206 6.63 -2.46 -8.16
N ASP A 207 5.83 -2.12 -9.18
CA ASP A 207 6.37 -1.86 -10.52
C ASP A 207 7.13 -0.52 -10.59
N ALA A 208 6.84 0.40 -9.67
CA ALA A 208 7.52 1.68 -9.55
C ALA A 208 9.02 1.47 -9.25
N ASP A 209 9.32 0.70 -8.20
CA ASP A 209 10.67 0.46 -7.72
C ASP A 209 11.52 -0.26 -8.77
N LEU A 210 10.95 -1.27 -9.44
CA LEU A 210 11.63 -1.97 -10.53
C LEU A 210 11.96 -1.03 -11.70
N LEU A 211 11.07 -0.09 -12.03
CA LEU A 211 11.33 0.90 -13.08
C LEU A 211 12.34 1.97 -12.63
N GLU A 212 12.37 2.37 -11.36
CA GLU A 212 13.40 3.25 -10.81
C GLU A 212 14.79 2.57 -10.84
N MET A 213 14.86 1.28 -10.54
CA MET A 213 16.07 0.46 -10.67
C MET A 213 16.56 0.38 -12.12
N VAL A 214 15.65 0.23 -13.10
CA VAL A 214 16.00 0.28 -14.53
C VAL A 214 16.50 1.67 -14.94
N ASN A 215 15.82 2.74 -14.50
CA ASN A 215 16.23 4.12 -14.78
C ASN A 215 17.59 4.47 -14.16
N SER A 216 17.96 3.81 -13.06
CA SER A 216 19.19 4.03 -12.30
C SER A 216 20.36 3.13 -12.73
N ASP A 217 20.24 2.36 -13.81
CA ASP A 217 21.20 1.32 -14.25
C ASP A 217 21.49 0.23 -13.19
N ILE A 218 20.60 0.01 -12.22
CA ILE A 218 20.77 -1.04 -11.19
C ILE A 218 20.42 -2.41 -11.77
N ILE A 219 19.40 -2.47 -12.64
CA ILE A 219 19.04 -3.64 -13.45
C ILE A 219 18.84 -3.21 -14.92
N PRO A 220 19.16 -4.05 -15.91
CA PRO A 220 19.05 -3.66 -17.32
C PRO A 220 17.60 -3.52 -17.80
N TRP A 221 16.67 -4.29 -17.24
CA TRP A 221 15.27 -4.33 -17.68
C TRP A 221 14.30 -4.79 -16.58
N ALA A 222 13.02 -4.51 -16.80
CA ALA A 222 11.89 -5.03 -16.06
C ALA A 222 10.73 -5.37 -17.02
N VAL A 223 9.79 -6.22 -16.60
CA VAL A 223 8.53 -6.47 -17.32
C VAL A 223 7.37 -5.85 -16.54
N VAL A 224 6.57 -4.99 -17.18
CA VAL A 224 5.49 -4.22 -16.53
C VAL A 224 4.29 -4.08 -17.48
N ASP A 225 3.06 -3.94 -16.95
CA ASP A 225 1.92 -3.53 -17.78
C ASP A 225 2.21 -2.18 -18.47
N LEU A 226 2.00 -2.11 -19.78
CA LEU A 226 2.31 -0.96 -20.61
C LEU A 226 1.67 0.35 -20.13
N HIS A 227 0.45 0.32 -19.58
CA HIS A 227 -0.19 1.54 -19.07
C HIS A 227 0.49 2.10 -17.81
N LYS A 228 1.13 1.27 -16.99
CA LYS A 228 1.96 1.71 -15.87
C LYS A 228 3.32 2.22 -16.37
N ALA A 229 3.94 1.51 -17.31
CA ALA A 229 5.20 1.94 -17.91
C ALA A 229 5.10 3.32 -18.60
N ARG A 230 4.02 3.57 -19.37
CA ARG A 230 3.74 4.88 -19.98
C ARG A 230 3.55 6.01 -18.97
N PHE A 231 3.11 5.70 -17.76
CA PHE A 231 3.06 6.69 -16.69
C PHE A 231 4.48 6.99 -16.19
N TRP A 232 5.21 5.96 -15.78
CA TRP A 232 6.53 6.10 -15.16
C TRP A 232 7.59 6.67 -16.11
N ALA A 233 7.49 6.45 -17.42
CA ALA A 233 8.36 7.07 -18.42
C ALA A 233 8.15 8.60 -18.59
N GLN A 234 7.12 9.20 -17.97
CA GLN A 234 6.98 10.66 -17.86
C GLN A 234 7.75 11.23 -16.64
N ILE A 235 8.25 10.34 -15.76
CA ILE A 235 8.92 10.66 -14.49
C ILE A 235 10.40 10.29 -14.57
N HIS A 236 10.68 9.14 -15.20
CA HIS A 236 11.99 8.54 -15.39
C HIS A 236 12.40 8.66 -16.87
N ASP A 237 13.37 9.52 -17.12
CA ASP A 237 13.81 10.00 -18.44
C ASP A 237 14.68 9.01 -19.23
N LYS A 238 15.22 7.98 -18.57
CA LYS A 238 16.14 6.98 -19.17
C LYS A 238 15.44 5.66 -19.53
N LEU A 239 14.13 5.57 -19.33
CA LEU A 239 13.35 4.36 -19.65
C LEU A 239 12.98 4.28 -21.13
N THR A 240 13.30 3.16 -21.77
CA THR A 240 12.83 2.83 -23.11
C THR A 240 11.72 1.78 -23.03
N LEU A 241 10.53 2.11 -23.56
CA LEU A 241 9.38 1.22 -23.63
C LEU A 241 9.47 0.33 -24.88
N ARG A 242 9.73 -0.97 -24.71
CA ARG A 242 9.78 -1.93 -25.82
C ARG A 242 8.42 -2.56 -26.07
N GLU A 243 7.51 -1.77 -26.64
CA GLU A 243 6.17 -2.22 -27.05
C GLU A 243 6.19 -3.30 -28.14
N ASP A 244 7.29 -3.38 -28.88
CA ASP A 244 7.64 -4.42 -29.84
C ASP A 244 8.05 -5.74 -29.14
N LEU A 245 8.56 -5.66 -27.91
CA LEU A 245 8.92 -6.81 -27.07
C LEU A 245 7.83 -7.07 -26.00
N ALA A 246 6.60 -7.27 -26.47
CA ALA A 246 5.47 -7.64 -25.61
C ALA A 246 5.54 -9.12 -25.19
N ILE A 247 5.74 -9.37 -23.89
CA ILE A 247 5.75 -10.72 -23.30
C ILE A 247 4.34 -11.32 -23.29
N HIS A 248 3.32 -10.48 -23.12
CA HIS A 248 1.91 -10.87 -23.12
C HIS A 248 1.03 -9.75 -23.69
N SER A 249 -0.11 -10.10 -24.27
CA SER A 249 -1.09 -9.19 -24.87
C SER A 249 -2.50 -9.76 -24.72
N GLY A 250 -3.52 -8.88 -24.74
CA GLY A 250 -4.91 -9.28 -24.49
C GLY A 250 -5.26 -9.47 -23.01
N GLY A 251 -4.38 -9.03 -22.11
CA GLY A 251 -4.61 -9.08 -20.67
C GLY A 251 -5.86 -8.27 -20.25
N GLN A 252 -6.52 -8.74 -19.20
CA GLN A 252 -7.74 -8.12 -18.67
C GLN A 252 -7.58 -7.85 -17.19
N ILE A 253 -7.79 -6.60 -16.77
CA ILE A 253 -7.75 -6.20 -15.36
C ILE A 253 -9.18 -6.09 -14.83
N ALA A 254 -9.44 -6.70 -13.68
CA ALA A 254 -10.74 -6.73 -13.04
C ALA A 254 -10.63 -6.56 -11.52
N TRP A 255 -11.78 -6.42 -10.85
CA TRP A 255 -11.87 -6.55 -9.40
C TRP A 255 -12.00 -8.03 -9.05
N ALA A 256 -11.35 -8.48 -7.98
CA ALA A 256 -11.43 -9.86 -7.51
C ALA A 256 -12.30 -9.96 -6.25
N PHE A 257 -12.94 -11.09 -6.03
CA PHE A 257 -13.70 -11.39 -4.81
C PHE A 257 -13.71 -12.91 -4.56
N ARG A 258 -14.03 -13.30 -3.32
CA ARG A 258 -14.09 -14.71 -2.92
C ARG A 258 -15.04 -15.50 -3.81
N LYS A 259 -14.64 -16.74 -4.18
CA LYS A 259 -15.52 -17.67 -4.92
C LYS A 259 -16.85 -17.92 -4.21
N LYS A 260 -17.88 -18.26 -4.98
CA LYS A 260 -19.26 -18.48 -4.46
C LYS A 260 -19.84 -17.22 -3.80
N SER A 261 -19.69 -16.07 -4.46
CA SER A 261 -20.29 -14.77 -4.07
C SER A 261 -21.14 -14.18 -5.21
N PRO A 262 -22.20 -14.87 -5.68
CA PRO A 262 -22.96 -14.47 -6.86
C PRO A 262 -23.68 -13.12 -6.70
N GLN A 263 -24.11 -12.74 -5.49
CA GLN A 263 -24.78 -11.46 -5.28
C GLN A 263 -23.77 -10.30 -5.34
N LEU A 264 -22.61 -10.45 -4.71
CA LEU A 264 -21.52 -9.48 -4.82
C LEU A 264 -21.08 -9.33 -6.28
N LYS A 265 -20.88 -10.44 -7.01
CA LYS A 265 -20.56 -10.43 -8.44
C LYS A 265 -21.58 -9.62 -9.26
N LYS A 266 -22.88 -9.80 -9.00
CA LYS A 266 -23.94 -9.06 -9.68
C LYS A 266 -23.84 -7.55 -9.43
N VAL A 267 -23.68 -7.12 -8.19
CA VAL A 267 -23.61 -5.70 -7.81
C VAL A 267 -22.32 -5.05 -8.30
N VAL A 268 -21.18 -5.74 -8.20
CA VAL A 268 -19.89 -5.27 -8.75
C VAL A 268 -19.98 -5.13 -10.27
N ASN A 269 -20.51 -6.11 -11.01
CA ASN A 269 -20.61 -5.99 -12.47
C ASN A 269 -21.55 -4.85 -12.92
N GLN A 270 -22.64 -4.59 -12.18
CA GLN A 270 -23.49 -3.42 -12.42
C GLN A 270 -22.74 -2.09 -12.26
N PHE A 271 -21.86 -1.99 -11.26
CA PHE A 271 -20.97 -0.84 -11.08
C PHE A 271 -19.92 -0.74 -12.21
N ILE A 272 -19.22 -1.83 -12.52
CA ILE A 272 -18.16 -1.89 -13.54
C ILE A 272 -18.70 -1.48 -14.92
N LYS A 273 -19.91 -1.90 -15.29
CA LYS A 273 -20.55 -1.49 -16.56
C LYS A 273 -20.66 0.03 -16.73
N GLN A 274 -20.75 0.78 -15.62
CA GLN A 274 -20.86 2.25 -15.61
C GLN A 274 -19.53 2.98 -15.35
N HIS A 275 -18.47 2.28 -14.91
CA HIS A 275 -17.21 2.89 -14.44
C HIS A 275 -15.94 2.28 -15.05
N ARG A 276 -16.03 1.32 -15.98
CA ARG A 276 -14.88 0.74 -16.70
C ARG A 276 -14.24 1.71 -17.70
N GLN A 277 -13.07 1.35 -18.22
CA GLN A 277 -12.42 2.02 -19.35
C GLN A 277 -13.41 2.26 -20.49
N GLY A 278 -13.38 3.46 -21.08
CA GLY A 278 -14.36 3.90 -22.09
C GLY A 278 -15.59 4.61 -21.53
N THR A 279 -15.88 4.50 -20.23
CA THR A 279 -16.91 5.32 -19.55
C THR A 279 -16.35 6.66 -19.10
N LEU A 280 -17.21 7.67 -18.90
CA LEU A 280 -16.79 9.01 -18.46
C LEU A 280 -16.01 8.96 -17.13
N MET A 281 -16.60 8.37 -16.08
CA MET A 281 -15.96 8.28 -14.77
C MET A 281 -14.72 7.38 -14.79
N GLY A 282 -14.77 6.24 -15.50
CA GLY A 282 -13.60 5.37 -15.66
C GLY A 282 -12.42 6.11 -16.30
N ASN A 283 -12.65 6.82 -17.40
CA ASN A 283 -11.62 7.59 -18.08
C ASN A 283 -11.07 8.74 -17.22
N ILE A 284 -11.90 9.39 -16.39
CA ILE A 284 -11.46 10.42 -15.43
C ILE A 284 -10.48 9.84 -14.40
N ILE A 285 -10.82 8.71 -13.77
CA ILE A 285 -9.96 8.07 -12.76
C ILE A 285 -8.66 7.56 -13.39
N LEU A 286 -8.75 6.88 -14.54
CA LEU A 286 -7.58 6.37 -15.27
C LEU A 286 -6.64 7.51 -15.70
N LYS A 287 -7.19 8.64 -16.20
CA LYS A 287 -6.37 9.82 -16.55
C LYS A 287 -5.74 10.46 -15.30
N ARG A 288 -6.49 10.57 -14.20
CA ARG A 288 -6.02 11.19 -12.95
C ARG A 288 -4.86 10.44 -12.30
N TYR A 289 -4.89 9.11 -12.30
CA TYR A 289 -3.93 8.30 -11.52
C TYR A 289 -2.94 7.48 -12.35
N LEU A 290 -3.28 7.12 -13.59
CA LEU A 290 -2.45 6.28 -14.46
C LEU A 290 -1.94 7.04 -15.70
N LYS A 291 -2.09 8.36 -15.75
CA LYS A 291 -1.50 9.23 -16.80
C LYS A 291 -0.95 10.55 -16.26
N ASN A 292 -1.76 11.31 -15.51
CA ASN A 292 -1.46 12.69 -15.08
C ASN A 292 -1.43 12.80 -13.55
N ASN A 293 -0.81 11.83 -12.87
CA ASN A 293 -0.81 11.74 -11.41
C ASN A 293 0.17 12.74 -10.77
N ARG A 294 -0.34 13.92 -10.44
CA ARG A 294 0.37 15.03 -9.79
C ARG A 294 0.96 14.74 -8.41
N TRP A 295 0.61 13.60 -7.80
CA TRP A 295 1.08 13.21 -6.47
C TRP A 295 2.39 12.43 -6.53
N VAL A 296 2.72 11.82 -7.68
CA VAL A 296 4.01 11.18 -7.90
C VAL A 296 5.01 12.23 -8.36
N LYS A 297 6.23 12.19 -7.81
CA LYS A 297 7.37 13.02 -8.21
C LYS A 297 8.57 12.11 -8.36
N ASN A 298 9.53 12.46 -9.21
CA ASN A 298 10.78 11.72 -9.29
C ASN A 298 11.62 11.97 -8.01
N PRO A 299 11.94 10.93 -7.20
CA PRO A 299 12.81 11.06 -6.04
C PRO A 299 14.30 11.12 -6.41
N THR A 300 14.69 10.66 -7.61
CA THR A 300 16.10 10.59 -8.03
C THR A 300 16.70 11.92 -8.47
N GLN A 301 16.18 13.07 -8.01
CA GLN A 301 16.87 14.33 -8.24
C GLN A 301 18.20 14.34 -7.47
N GLU A 302 19.25 14.86 -8.10
CA GLU A 302 20.63 14.79 -7.61
C GLU A 302 20.82 15.43 -6.23
N ASP A 303 20.06 16.49 -5.96
CA ASP A 303 19.91 17.14 -4.65
C ASP A 303 19.42 16.17 -3.55
N GLN A 304 18.48 15.25 -3.86
CA GLN A 304 17.95 14.29 -2.88
C GLN A 304 18.97 13.18 -2.57
N ARG A 305 19.75 12.73 -3.56
CA ARG A 305 20.89 11.81 -3.34
C ARG A 305 21.98 12.45 -2.49
N LYS A 306 22.27 13.74 -2.71
CA LYS A 306 23.20 14.52 -1.89
C LYS A 306 22.72 14.64 -0.43
N ARG A 307 21.47 15.04 -0.20
CA ARG A 307 20.86 15.11 1.14
C ARG A 307 20.86 13.78 1.88
N PHE A 308 20.63 12.67 1.16
CA PHE A 308 20.76 11.32 1.73
C PHE A 308 22.19 11.07 2.23
N ALA A 309 23.20 11.30 1.39
CA ALA A 309 24.61 11.10 1.75
C ALA A 309 25.06 12.00 2.92
N GLU A 310 24.56 13.24 2.98
CA GLU A 310 24.87 14.19 4.05
C GLU A 310 24.22 13.85 5.40
N THR A 311 23.13 13.06 5.42
CA THR A 311 22.32 12.83 6.64
C THR A 311 22.28 11.38 7.12
N VAL A 312 22.64 10.40 6.30
CA VAL A 312 22.54 8.96 6.61
C VAL A 312 23.23 8.56 7.93
N SER A 313 24.38 9.16 8.25
CA SER A 313 25.12 8.89 9.50
C SER A 313 24.33 9.28 10.76
N LEU A 314 23.64 10.43 10.74
CA LEU A 314 22.79 10.90 11.83
C LEU A 314 21.58 9.98 12.03
N PHE A 315 21.00 9.47 10.95
CA PHE A 315 19.93 8.48 11.02
C PHE A 315 20.41 7.11 11.51
N GLN A 316 21.61 6.67 11.11
CA GLN A 316 22.22 5.44 11.62
C GLN A 316 22.50 5.52 13.13
N GLU A 317 22.97 6.67 13.62
CA GLU A 317 23.16 6.89 15.06
C GLU A 317 21.83 6.83 15.82
N ASN A 318 20.81 7.54 15.33
CA ASN A 318 19.51 7.60 16.00
C ASN A 318 18.72 6.29 15.89
N GLY A 319 18.85 5.55 14.79
CA GLY A 319 18.32 4.19 14.63
C GLY A 319 18.89 3.24 15.68
N LYS A 320 20.21 3.25 15.88
CA LYS A 320 20.88 2.50 16.97
C LYS A 320 20.39 2.97 18.35
N ARG A 321 20.34 4.29 18.59
CA ARG A 321 19.95 4.89 19.88
C ARG A 321 18.51 4.55 20.30
N TYR A 322 17.60 4.44 19.34
CA TYR A 322 16.16 4.24 19.59
C TYR A 322 15.62 2.89 19.10
N ASN A 323 16.49 1.94 18.74
CA ASN A 323 16.15 0.62 18.21
C ASN A 323 15.11 0.69 17.07
N PHE A 324 15.49 1.43 16.03
CA PHE A 324 14.79 1.50 14.74
C PHE A 324 15.78 1.16 13.62
N ASP A 325 15.29 0.52 12.55
CA ASP A 325 15.99 0.57 11.27
C ASP A 325 16.16 2.04 10.83
N TYR A 326 17.39 2.43 10.51
CA TYR A 326 17.68 3.79 10.09
C TYR A 326 17.05 4.12 8.73
N LEU A 327 16.85 3.12 7.86
CA LEU A 327 16.15 3.29 6.59
C LEU A 327 14.67 3.62 6.81
N MET A 328 14.04 3.09 7.87
CA MET A 328 12.67 3.46 8.26
C MET A 328 12.61 4.93 8.71
N LEU A 329 13.56 5.39 9.54
CA LEU A 329 13.64 6.79 9.97
C LEU A 329 13.92 7.73 8.78
N MET A 330 14.80 7.33 7.85
CA MET A 330 15.08 8.11 6.63
C MET A 330 13.88 8.13 5.67
N ALA A 331 13.15 7.03 5.51
CA ALA A 331 11.94 7.00 4.68
C ALA A 331 10.85 7.94 5.24
N LEU A 332 10.70 7.99 6.57
CA LEU A 332 9.81 8.95 7.22
C LEU A 332 10.29 10.40 7.01
N ALA A 333 11.56 10.69 7.25
CA ALA A 333 12.13 12.01 7.00
C ALA A 333 12.03 12.46 5.53
N PHE A 334 12.13 11.50 4.60
CA PHE A 334 11.92 11.73 3.18
C PHE A 334 10.47 12.08 2.86
N GLN A 335 9.50 11.36 3.46
CA GLN A 335 8.08 11.68 3.32
C GLN A 335 7.72 13.03 3.96
N GLU A 336 8.27 13.33 5.14
CA GLU A 336 8.00 14.56 5.88
C GLU A 336 8.64 15.79 5.24
N SER A 337 9.90 15.71 4.79
CA SER A 337 10.62 16.88 4.26
C SER A 337 11.40 16.70 2.96
N GLN A 338 11.44 15.51 2.36
CA GLN A 338 12.38 15.15 1.28
C GLN A 338 13.84 15.34 1.71
N LEU A 339 14.13 14.97 2.96
CA LEU A 339 15.42 15.16 3.65
C LEU A 339 15.88 16.63 3.72
N ASP A 340 14.96 17.59 3.53
CA ASP A 340 15.24 19.02 3.63
C ASP A 340 15.15 19.50 5.09
N HIS A 341 16.25 20.00 5.64
CA HIS A 341 16.27 20.61 6.97
C HIS A 341 15.80 22.09 6.98
N LYS A 342 15.73 22.75 5.82
CA LYS A 342 15.22 24.14 5.69
C LYS A 342 13.69 24.19 5.67
N LYS A 343 13.01 23.06 5.42
CA LYS A 343 11.55 23.00 5.36
C LYS A 343 10.91 23.47 6.67
N ARG A 344 9.82 24.23 6.54
CA ARG A 344 8.92 24.65 7.62
C ARG A 344 7.49 24.39 7.16
N SER A 345 6.64 23.80 8.00
CA SER A 345 5.22 23.62 7.67
C SER A 345 4.39 24.85 8.04
N GLY A 346 3.22 25.02 7.41
CA GLY A 346 2.26 26.07 7.79
C GLY A 346 1.71 25.92 9.22
N ALA A 347 1.90 24.78 9.86
CA ALA A 347 1.56 24.53 11.27
C ALA A 347 2.75 24.78 12.23
N GLY A 348 3.89 25.28 11.74
CA GLY A 348 5.09 25.56 12.54
C GLY A 348 6.00 24.35 12.80
N ALA A 349 5.85 23.26 12.03
CA ALA A 349 6.74 22.11 12.13
C ALA A 349 8.09 22.40 11.48
N ILE A 350 9.18 21.99 12.12
CA ILE A 350 10.55 22.39 11.82
C ILE A 350 11.35 21.20 11.27
N GLY A 351 12.11 21.45 10.20
CA GLY A 351 13.27 20.65 9.83
C GLY A 351 12.97 19.29 9.22
N ILE A 352 14.00 18.45 9.23
CA ILE A 352 14.07 17.21 8.46
C ILE A 352 13.07 16.13 8.92
N MET A 353 12.70 16.12 10.20
CA MET A 353 11.67 15.25 10.79
C MET A 353 10.32 15.96 11.00
N GLN A 354 10.16 17.21 10.52
CA GLN A 354 8.97 18.05 10.73
C GLN A 354 8.45 18.03 12.19
N VAL A 355 9.34 18.35 13.14
CA VAL A 355 9.02 18.35 14.58
C VAL A 355 8.47 19.70 15.02
N LEU A 356 7.39 19.72 15.79
CA LEU A 356 6.88 20.95 16.45
C LEU A 356 7.71 21.27 17.70
N GLN A 357 7.89 22.57 18.00
CA GLN A 357 8.55 23.00 19.24
C GLN A 357 7.85 22.45 20.50
N SER A 358 6.52 22.33 20.48
CA SER A 358 5.73 21.70 21.56
C SER A 358 5.99 20.19 21.69
N THR A 359 6.20 19.48 20.59
CA THR A 359 6.58 18.06 20.61
C THR A 359 8.00 17.88 21.12
N ALA A 360 8.93 18.75 20.73
CA ALA A 360 10.33 18.67 21.15
C ALA A 360 10.53 19.04 22.63
N GLY A 361 9.76 20.02 23.13
CA GLY A 361 9.75 20.43 24.54
C GLY A 361 8.81 19.60 25.45
N ASP A 362 8.08 18.62 24.92
CA ASP A 362 7.31 17.69 25.76
C ASP A 362 8.26 16.82 26.60
N ARG A 363 7.88 16.54 27.85
CA ARG A 363 8.73 15.81 28.83
C ARG A 363 9.20 14.43 28.37
N ASN A 364 8.51 13.79 27.43
CA ASN A 364 8.89 12.48 26.89
C ASN A 364 9.97 12.61 25.79
N VAL A 365 10.16 13.82 25.23
CA VAL A 365 11.14 14.14 24.19
C VAL A 365 12.26 15.01 24.76
N ASP A 366 11.95 16.16 25.37
CA ASP A 366 12.87 17.12 26.00
C ASP A 366 14.20 17.32 25.22
N ILE A 367 14.08 17.74 23.97
CA ILE A 367 15.22 18.07 23.09
C ILE A 367 15.04 19.50 22.59
N LYS A 368 16.04 20.33 22.88
CA LYS A 368 16.05 21.77 22.56
C LYS A 368 16.76 22.02 21.22
N ASP A 369 16.69 23.25 20.72
CA ASP A 369 17.36 23.70 19.50
C ASP A 369 17.09 22.81 18.27
N ILE A 370 15.84 22.41 18.02
CA ILE A 370 15.45 21.56 16.87
C ILE A 370 15.62 22.23 15.49
N GLU A 371 16.22 23.42 15.44
CA GLU A 371 16.74 24.07 14.23
C GLU A 371 18.16 23.61 13.86
N LYS A 372 18.80 22.81 14.72
CA LYS A 372 20.00 22.01 14.40
C LYS A 372 19.53 20.66 13.87
N ILE A 373 20.20 20.16 12.83
CA ILE A 373 19.75 18.95 12.11
C ILE A 373 19.83 17.70 12.99
N GLU A 374 20.86 17.59 13.81
CA GLU A 374 21.10 16.51 14.76
C GLU A 374 19.99 16.47 15.81
N ASN A 375 19.66 17.62 16.40
CA ASN A 375 18.62 17.74 17.42
C ASN A 375 17.22 17.46 16.84
N ASN A 376 16.98 17.84 15.58
CA ASN A 376 15.72 17.58 14.90
C ASN A 376 15.51 16.09 14.62
N ILE A 377 16.54 15.39 14.12
CA ILE A 377 16.52 13.93 13.91
C ILE A 377 16.36 13.20 15.25
N ASN A 378 17.09 13.64 16.28
CA ASN A 378 17.02 13.11 17.64
C ASN A 378 15.61 13.28 18.25
N ALA A 379 15.02 14.47 18.15
CA ALA A 379 13.67 14.75 18.67
C ALA A 379 12.60 13.92 17.97
N GLY A 380 12.63 13.84 16.62
CA GLY A 380 11.70 13.02 15.85
C GLY A 380 11.83 11.53 16.21
N SER A 381 13.06 11.01 16.25
CA SER A 381 13.33 9.61 16.57
C SER A 381 12.91 9.23 17.99
N LYS A 382 13.20 10.08 18.99
CA LYS A 382 12.78 9.89 20.37
C LYS A 382 11.25 9.96 20.54
N TYR A 383 10.57 10.84 19.80
CA TYR A 383 9.12 10.91 19.81
C TYR A 383 8.45 9.66 19.21
N LEU A 384 9.00 9.12 18.11
CA LEU A 384 8.56 7.85 17.54
C LEU A 384 8.77 6.67 18.49
N ARG A 385 9.91 6.64 19.20
CA ARG A 385 10.21 5.66 20.25
C ARG A 385 9.12 5.68 21.32
N PHE A 386 8.83 6.86 21.86
CA PHE A 386 7.76 7.06 22.84
C PHE A 386 6.40 6.59 22.34
N ILE A 387 6.01 6.91 21.09
CA ILE A 387 4.76 6.43 20.49
C ILE A 387 4.74 4.90 20.43
N TYR A 388 5.82 4.26 19.98
CA TYR A 388 5.90 2.80 19.94
C TYR A 388 5.74 2.20 21.34
N ASP A 389 6.52 2.68 22.31
CA ASP A 389 6.54 2.10 23.65
C ASP A 389 5.20 2.30 24.38
N ARG A 390 4.53 3.42 24.09
CA ARG A 390 3.22 3.78 24.67
C ARG A 390 2.05 2.96 24.12
N TYR A 391 2.08 2.62 22.82
CA TYR A 391 0.90 2.10 22.10
C TYR A 391 1.10 0.73 21.42
N TYR A 392 2.33 0.28 21.21
CA TYR A 392 2.66 -0.87 20.35
C TYR A 392 3.58 -1.92 20.99
N ALA A 393 4.17 -1.66 22.17
CA ALA A 393 5.15 -2.53 22.84
C ALA A 393 4.71 -4.00 23.10
N GLY A 394 3.42 -4.32 23.01
CA GLY A 394 2.89 -5.69 23.14
C GLY A 394 2.63 -6.43 21.81
N ASN A 395 2.84 -5.80 20.65
CA ASN A 395 2.41 -6.33 19.35
C ASN A 395 3.57 -6.94 18.55
N GLN A 396 3.78 -8.26 18.70
CA GLN A 396 4.84 -9.04 18.04
C GLN A 396 4.83 -8.99 16.49
N LYS A 397 3.81 -8.39 15.85
CA LYS A 397 3.73 -8.23 14.40
C LYS A 397 4.43 -6.97 13.87
N ILE A 398 4.87 -6.07 14.75
CA ILE A 398 5.54 -4.80 14.37
C ILE A 398 7.00 -4.87 14.83
N ASP A 399 7.82 -5.59 14.07
CA ASP A 399 9.26 -5.63 14.30
C ASP A 399 9.93 -4.43 13.62
N LEU A 400 10.50 -3.53 14.43
CA LEU A 400 11.22 -2.35 13.98
C LEU A 400 12.73 -2.42 14.27
N SER A 401 13.20 -3.58 14.74
CA SER A 401 14.60 -3.77 15.13
C SER A 401 15.55 -3.72 13.92
N ILE A 402 16.81 -3.40 14.18
CA ILE A 402 17.86 -3.37 13.16
C ILE A 402 18.15 -4.81 12.70
N LYS A 403 17.53 -5.22 11.58
CA LYS A 403 17.88 -6.43 10.82
C LYS A 403 18.75 -6.08 9.63
N SER A 404 19.85 -5.37 9.88
CA SER A 404 20.92 -5.20 8.89
C SER A 404 21.70 -6.51 8.75
N GLY A 405 21.13 -7.46 8.01
CA GLY A 405 21.92 -8.48 7.33
C GLY A 405 22.60 -7.85 6.12
N ILE A 406 23.88 -7.51 6.30
CA ILE A 406 24.86 -7.37 5.20
C ILE A 406 25.73 -8.62 5.27
#